data_AF-A0ABD1LWH3-F1
#
_entry.id   AF-A0ABD1LWH3-F1
#
_cell.length_a   1.000
_cell.length_b   1.000
_cell.length_c   1.000
_cell.angle_alpha   90.00
_cell.angle_beta   90.00
_cell.angle_gamma   90.00
#
_symmetry.space_group_name_H-M   'P 1'
#
loop_
_entity.id
_entity.type
_entity.pdbx_description
1 polymer ?
#
loop_
_entity_poly.entity_id
_entity_poly.type
_entity_poly.pdbx_seq_one_letter_code
_entity_poly.pdbx_strand_id
1 'polypeptide(L)'
;MLKIAAILDEVRSSYATHNRKLKELSLLRSKSPSPSHFFSAFSKILTPLFDFHRRLASADRVVSFVSTFAAAADDEFLNHFLKFLLAAAAASNKTARYRACQINVTMGILLVTLAIWVVFERSGYTFLSLASNVLLLLIVILFLWAKSAAILNR
;
A
#
# COMPACT_ATOMS: atom_id res chain seq x y z
N MET A 1 -9.91 -20.10 -12.36
CA MET A 1 -10.61 -19.73 -11.11
C MET A 1 -10.02 -20.46 -9.90
N LEU A 2 -9.90 -21.80 -9.90
CA LEU A 2 -9.38 -22.58 -8.76
C LEU A 2 -7.98 -22.16 -8.26
N LYS A 3 -7.05 -21.81 -9.17
CA LYS A 3 -5.70 -21.36 -8.79
C LYS A 3 -5.68 -20.03 -8.01
N ILE A 4 -6.59 -19.10 -8.31
CA ILE A 4 -6.67 -17.80 -7.63
C ILE A 4 -7.17 -18.00 -6.19
N ALA A 5 -8.16 -18.88 -5.99
CA ALA A 5 -8.68 -19.23 -4.67
C ALA A 5 -7.60 -19.89 -3.80
N ALA A 6 -6.85 -20.86 -4.36
CA ALA A 6 -5.75 -21.52 -3.65
C ALA A 6 -4.65 -20.53 -3.21
N ILE A 7 -4.29 -19.57 -4.08
CA ILE A 7 -3.34 -18.50 -3.72
C ILE A 7 -3.87 -17.69 -2.54
N LEU A 8 -5.14 -17.31 -2.53
CA LEU A 8 -5.73 -16.53 -1.44
C LEU A 8 -5.82 -17.32 -0.13
N ASP A 9 -6.06 -18.64 -0.17
CA ASP A 9 -6.03 -19.50 1.02
C ASP A 9 -4.61 -19.60 1.61
N GLU A 10 -3.57 -19.72 0.78
CA GLU A 10 -2.18 -19.73 1.24
C GLU A 10 -1.75 -18.39 1.86
N VAL A 11 -2.12 -17.28 1.22
CA VAL A 11 -1.88 -15.90 1.67
C VAL A 11 -2.56 -15.62 3.01
N ARG A 12 -3.71 -16.24 3.23
CA ARG A 12 -4.48 -16.15 4.48
C ARG A 12 -3.75 -16.83 5.65
N SER A 13 -3.06 -17.93 5.37
CA SER A 13 -2.33 -18.71 6.38
C SER A 13 -1.05 -17.98 6.84
N SER A 14 -0.27 -17.39 5.93
CA SER A 14 1.02 -16.79 6.27
C SER A 14 1.47 -15.64 5.36
N TYR A 15 2.15 -14.65 5.95
CA TYR A 15 2.85 -13.60 5.21
C TYR A 15 4.10 -14.12 4.47
N ALA A 16 4.68 -15.24 4.89
CA ALA A 16 5.95 -15.75 4.35
C ALA A 16 5.91 -16.02 2.83
N THR A 17 4.74 -16.37 2.31
CA THR A 17 4.56 -16.71 0.89
C THR A 17 4.06 -15.54 0.05
N HIS A 18 3.74 -14.38 0.64
CA HIS A 18 3.10 -13.26 -0.06
C HIS A 18 3.91 -12.80 -1.27
N ASN A 19 5.22 -12.56 -1.12
CA ASN A 19 6.05 -12.09 -2.24
C ASN A 19 6.11 -13.08 -3.40
N ARG A 20 6.20 -14.38 -3.10
CA ARG A 20 6.18 -15.42 -4.14
C ARG A 20 4.83 -15.48 -4.84
N LYS A 21 3.75 -15.42 -4.05
CA LYS A 21 2.37 -15.53 -4.52
C LYS A 21 1.91 -14.29 -5.29
N LEU A 22 2.42 -13.11 -4.94
CA LEU A 22 2.24 -11.88 -5.71
C LEU A 22 2.80 -12.04 -7.12
N LYS A 23 4.04 -12.52 -7.25
CA LYS A 23 4.66 -12.77 -8.56
C LYS A 23 3.88 -13.82 -9.36
N GLU A 24 3.44 -14.90 -8.72
CA GLU A 24 2.63 -15.94 -9.33
C GLU A 24 1.29 -15.39 -9.86
N LEU A 25 0.60 -14.57 -9.06
CA LEU A 25 -0.69 -13.97 -9.43
C LEU A 25 -0.55 -12.90 -10.51
N SER A 26 0.53 -12.11 -10.48
CA SER A 26 0.89 -11.17 -11.57
C SER A 26 1.19 -11.88 -12.88
N LEU A 27 1.84 -13.05 -12.83
CA LEU A 27 2.11 -13.87 -14.02
C LEU A 27 0.84 -14.53 -14.56
N LEU A 28 -0.08 -14.96 -13.68
CA LEU A 28 -1.39 -15.46 -14.10
C LEU A 28 -2.25 -14.36 -14.75
N ARG A 29 -2.09 -13.11 -14.31
CA ARG A 29 -2.71 -11.94 -14.93
C ARG A 29 -2.14 -11.68 -16.33
N SER A 30 -0.82 -11.68 -16.50
CA SER A 30 -0.20 -11.41 -17.81
C SER A 30 -0.42 -12.50 -18.86
N LYS A 31 -0.58 -13.76 -18.42
CA LYS A 31 -0.93 -14.89 -19.30
C LYS A 31 -2.43 -14.97 -19.61
N SER A 32 -3.26 -14.16 -18.97
CA SER A 32 -4.70 -14.21 -19.20
C SER A 32 -5.06 -13.51 -20.51
N PRO A 33 -5.89 -14.12 -21.38
CA PRO A 33 -6.18 -13.60 -22.70
C PRO A 33 -7.01 -12.30 -22.69
N SER A 34 -7.66 -11.95 -21.57
CA SER A 34 -8.33 -10.66 -21.39
C SER A 34 -8.24 -10.18 -19.93
N PRO A 35 -7.92 -8.88 -19.70
CA PRO A 35 -7.83 -8.30 -18.35
C PRO A 35 -9.16 -8.37 -17.59
N SER A 36 -10.28 -8.21 -18.30
CA SER A 36 -11.65 -8.21 -17.76
C SER A 36 -12.08 -9.58 -17.22
N HIS A 37 -11.68 -10.67 -17.87
CA HIS A 37 -12.01 -12.03 -17.42
C HIS A 37 -11.24 -12.40 -16.14
N PHE A 38 -9.97 -12.01 -16.05
CA PHE A 38 -9.18 -12.15 -14.82
C PHE A 38 -9.79 -11.35 -13.68
N PHE A 39 -10.15 -10.07 -13.93
CA PHE A 39 -10.76 -9.20 -12.93
C PHE A 39 -12.10 -9.74 -12.42
N SER A 40 -12.96 -10.22 -13.31
CA SER A 40 -14.25 -10.83 -12.95
C SER A 40 -14.08 -12.09 -12.09
N ALA A 41 -13.12 -12.95 -12.42
CA ALA A 41 -12.80 -14.12 -11.60
C ALA A 41 -12.21 -13.73 -10.23
N PHE A 42 -11.34 -12.71 -10.20
CA PHE A 42 -10.71 -12.22 -8.98
C PHE A 42 -11.73 -11.58 -8.03
N SER A 43 -12.59 -10.68 -8.54
CA SER A 43 -13.60 -9.99 -7.72
C SER A 43 -14.62 -10.96 -7.12
N LYS A 44 -15.09 -11.95 -7.91
CA LYS A 44 -16.01 -13.00 -7.42
C LYS A 44 -15.42 -13.82 -6.28
N ILE A 45 -14.11 -14.10 -6.30
CA ILE A 45 -13.42 -14.83 -5.23
C ILE A 45 -13.23 -13.94 -4.00
N LEU A 46 -13.07 -12.63 -4.20
CA LEU A 46 -12.90 -11.66 -3.12
C LEU A 46 -14.22 -11.34 -2.40
N THR A 47 -15.36 -11.41 -3.09
CA THR A 47 -16.70 -11.17 -2.51
C THR A 47 -17.02 -11.97 -1.24
N PRO A 48 -16.91 -13.31 -1.21
CA PRO A 48 -17.18 -14.08 0.00
C PRO A 48 -16.17 -13.79 1.12
N LEU A 49 -14.96 -13.31 0.78
CA LEU A 49 -13.97 -12.92 1.77
C LEU A 49 -14.34 -11.61 2.49
N PHE A 50 -15.13 -10.74 1.85
CA PHE A 50 -15.64 -9.52 2.46
C PHE A 50 -16.75 -9.75 3.49
N ASP A 51 -17.39 -10.93 3.48
CA ASP A 51 -18.53 -11.21 4.35
C ASP A 51 -18.14 -11.81 5.71
N PHE A 52 -16.86 -12.17 5.91
CA PHE A 52 -16.39 -12.65 7.22
C PHE A 52 -16.49 -11.53 8.28
N HIS A 53 -17.33 -11.72 9.28
CA HIS A 53 -17.71 -10.70 10.26
C HIS A 53 -16.65 -10.38 11.33
N ARG A 54 -15.63 -11.25 11.53
CA ARG A 54 -14.72 -11.16 12.69
C ARG A 54 -13.33 -10.72 12.27
N ARG A 55 -12.75 -9.71 12.97
CA ARG A 55 -11.34 -9.32 12.87
C ARG A 55 -10.46 -10.54 13.17
N LEU A 56 -10.00 -11.22 12.13
CA LEU A 56 -8.98 -12.25 12.24
C LEU A 56 -7.72 -11.74 11.53
N ALA A 57 -6.55 -12.07 12.08
CA ALA A 57 -5.25 -11.78 11.47
C ALA A 57 -5.12 -12.31 10.02
N SER A 58 -5.97 -13.26 9.65
CA SER A 58 -6.14 -13.79 8.30
C SER A 58 -6.76 -12.79 7.32
N ALA A 59 -7.73 -11.98 7.76
CA ALA A 59 -8.38 -10.96 6.95
C ALA A 59 -7.41 -9.80 6.67
N ASP A 60 -6.66 -9.34 7.68
CA ASP A 60 -5.65 -8.29 7.49
C ASP A 60 -4.54 -8.73 6.53
N ARG A 61 -4.13 -10.01 6.56
CA ARG A 61 -3.19 -10.59 5.58
C ARG A 61 -3.72 -10.48 4.16
N VAL A 62 -4.98 -10.85 3.93
CA VAL A 62 -5.60 -10.75 2.59
C VAL A 62 -5.71 -9.28 2.16
N VAL A 63 -6.13 -8.38 3.05
CA VAL A 63 -6.20 -6.93 2.77
C VAL A 63 -4.83 -6.38 2.38
N SER A 64 -3.78 -6.72 3.13
CA SER A 64 -2.41 -6.29 2.84
C SER A 64 -1.91 -6.85 1.50
N PHE A 65 -2.14 -8.14 1.22
CA PHE A 65 -1.79 -8.77 -0.05
C PHE A 65 -2.49 -8.12 -1.24
N VAL A 66 -3.80 -7.91 -1.13
CA VAL A 66 -4.62 -7.33 -2.21
C VAL A 66 -4.25 -5.87 -2.45
N SER A 67 -4.00 -5.11 -1.39
CA SER A 67 -3.55 -3.70 -1.50
C SER A 67 -2.19 -3.61 -2.19
N THR A 68 -1.25 -4.49 -1.80
CA THR A 68 0.10 -4.55 -2.39
C THR A 68 0.04 -5.00 -3.85
N PHE A 69 -0.81 -5.99 -4.17
CA PHE A 69 -1.02 -6.44 -5.54
C PHE A 69 -1.61 -5.32 -6.42
N ALA A 70 -2.66 -4.64 -5.94
CA ALA A 70 -3.31 -3.57 -6.68
C ALA A 70 -2.38 -2.36 -6.89
N ALA A 71 -1.53 -2.03 -5.91
CA ALA A 71 -0.53 -0.97 -6.05
C ALA A 71 0.60 -1.32 -7.05
N ALA A 72 0.85 -2.61 -7.28
CA ALA A 72 1.83 -3.10 -8.25
C ALA A 72 1.20 -3.53 -9.59
N ALA A 73 -0.10 -3.35 -9.75
CA ALA A 73 -0.83 -3.69 -10.97
C ALA A 73 -0.79 -2.55 -11.99
N ASP A 74 -1.24 -2.82 -13.21
CA ASP A 74 -1.30 -1.84 -14.29
C ASP A 74 -2.47 -0.86 -14.06
N ASP A 75 -2.36 0.35 -14.60
CA ASP A 75 -3.33 1.45 -14.38
C ASP A 75 -4.77 1.06 -14.75
N GLU A 76 -4.95 0.27 -15.80
CA GLU A 76 -6.27 -0.18 -16.25
C GLU A 76 -6.93 -1.12 -15.22
N PHE A 77 -6.15 -2.05 -14.65
CA PHE A 77 -6.63 -2.96 -13.61
C PHE A 77 -6.95 -2.16 -12.34
N LEU A 78 -6.08 -1.22 -11.99
CA LEU A 78 -6.27 -0.36 -10.82
C LEU A 78 -7.57 0.44 -10.92
N ASN A 79 -7.84 1.06 -12.07
CA ASN A 79 -9.06 1.84 -12.29
C ASN A 79 -10.33 0.98 -12.12
N HIS A 80 -10.34 -0.23 -12.70
CA HIS A 80 -11.45 -1.17 -12.52
C HIS A 80 -11.60 -1.62 -11.06
N PHE A 81 -10.47 -1.86 -10.37
CA PHE A 81 -10.46 -2.27 -8.98
C PHE A 81 -10.97 -1.18 -8.04
N LEU A 82 -10.57 0.08 -8.26
CA LEU A 82 -11.07 1.23 -7.50
C LEU A 82 -12.58 1.43 -7.69
N LYS A 83 -13.09 1.31 -8.92
CA LYS A 83 -14.54 1.36 -9.19
C LYS A 83 -15.30 0.27 -8.45
N PHE A 84 -14.75 -0.95 -8.41
CA PHE A 84 -15.33 -2.07 -7.66
C PHE A 84 -15.32 -1.82 -6.16
N LEU A 85 -14.20 -1.35 -5.59
CA LEU A 85 -14.11 -1.02 -4.17
C LEU A 85 -15.03 0.13 -3.77
N LEU A 86 -15.20 1.14 -4.63
CA LEU A 86 -16.13 2.23 -4.42
C LEU A 86 -17.58 1.74 -4.37
N ALA A 87 -17.96 0.85 -5.31
CA ALA A 87 -19.28 0.21 -5.29
C ALA A 87 -19.49 -0.64 -4.02
N ALA A 88 -18.47 -1.39 -3.59
CA ALA A 88 -18.50 -2.16 -2.35
C ALA A 88 -18.58 -1.27 -1.09
N ALA A 89 -17.97 -0.08 -1.12
CA ALA A 89 -18.04 0.90 -0.04
C ALA A 89 -19.41 1.58 0.09
N ALA A 90 -20.20 1.59 -0.99
CA ALA A 90 -21.58 2.06 -1.01
C ALA A 90 -22.62 0.98 -0.66
N ALA A 91 -22.21 -0.29 -0.58
CA ALA A 91 -23.11 -1.39 -0.28
C ALA A 91 -23.71 -1.28 1.14
N SER A 92 -24.96 -1.70 1.33
CA SER A 92 -25.65 -1.68 2.63
C SER A 92 -24.93 -2.49 3.73
N ASN A 93 -24.14 -3.50 3.37
CA ASN A 93 -23.45 -4.39 4.32
C ASN A 93 -22.28 -3.68 5.02
N LYS A 94 -22.42 -3.47 6.34
CA LYS A 94 -21.42 -2.79 7.20
C LYS A 94 -20.02 -3.44 7.13
N THR A 95 -19.94 -4.77 7.02
CA THR A 95 -18.65 -5.49 6.96
C THR A 95 -17.94 -5.25 5.63
N ALA A 96 -18.68 -5.34 4.52
CA ALA A 96 -18.16 -5.07 3.18
C ALA A 96 -17.65 -3.63 3.06
N ARG A 97 -18.40 -2.66 3.60
CA ARG A 97 -17.99 -1.25 3.65
C ARG A 97 -16.69 -1.02 4.37
N TYR A 98 -16.55 -1.58 5.58
CA TYR A 98 -15.35 -1.42 6.39
C TYR A 98 -14.12 -1.96 5.66
N ARG A 99 -14.23 -3.15 5.07
CA ARG A 99 -13.13 -3.80 4.38
C ARG A 99 -12.76 -3.11 3.06
N ALA A 100 -13.74 -2.64 2.29
CA ALA A 100 -13.48 -1.86 1.09
C ALA A 100 -12.74 -0.54 1.44
N CYS A 101 -13.19 0.14 2.49
CA CYS A 101 -12.52 1.34 2.99
C CYS A 101 -11.09 1.06 3.48
N GLN A 102 -10.89 -0.05 4.21
CA GLN A 102 -9.58 -0.47 4.69
C GLN A 102 -8.60 -0.68 3.53
N ILE A 103 -9.00 -1.41 2.48
CA ILE A 103 -8.16 -1.64 1.29
C ILE A 103 -7.82 -0.32 0.58
N ASN A 104 -8.81 0.56 0.39
CA ASN A 104 -8.60 1.87 -0.24
C ASN A 104 -7.56 2.70 0.54
N VAL A 105 -7.69 2.75 1.87
CA VAL A 105 -6.76 3.51 2.73
C VAL A 105 -5.36 2.89 2.73
N THR A 106 -5.25 1.57 2.91
CA THR A 106 -3.95 0.87 2.89
C THR A 106 -3.24 1.06 1.56
N MET A 107 -3.96 0.93 0.44
CA MET A 107 -3.39 1.16 -0.87
C MET A 107 -2.91 2.61 -1.04
N GLY A 108 -3.71 3.59 -0.61
CA GLY A 108 -3.33 5.01 -0.65
C GLY A 108 -2.06 5.30 0.16
N ILE A 109 -1.95 4.77 1.38
CA ILE A 109 -0.76 4.93 2.22
C ILE A 109 0.49 4.32 1.57
N LEU A 110 0.37 3.15 0.93
CA LEU A 110 1.48 2.52 0.21
C LEU A 110 1.96 3.39 -0.96
N LEU A 111 1.02 3.90 -1.77
CA LEU A 111 1.35 4.77 -2.90
C LEU A 111 1.99 6.09 -2.44
N VAL A 112 1.47 6.71 -1.37
CA VAL A 112 2.04 7.94 -0.81
C VAL A 112 3.44 7.69 -0.25
N THR A 113 3.64 6.62 0.52
CA THR A 113 4.96 6.25 1.05
C THR A 113 5.96 5.99 -0.08
N LEU A 114 5.53 5.30 -1.14
CA LEU A 114 6.36 5.04 -2.31
C LEU A 114 6.70 6.34 -3.07
N ALA A 115 5.72 7.22 -3.26
CA ALA A 115 5.94 8.51 -3.92
C ALA A 115 6.90 9.38 -3.11
N ILE A 116 6.72 9.45 -1.79
CA ILE A 116 7.64 10.12 -0.87
C ILE A 116 9.05 9.55 -1.04
N TRP A 117 9.21 8.23 -1.00
CA TRP A 117 10.49 7.57 -1.20
C TRP A 117 11.13 7.97 -2.54
N VAL A 118 10.38 7.88 -3.64
CA VAL A 118 10.86 8.21 -4.99
C VAL A 118 11.29 9.68 -5.10
N VAL A 119 10.53 10.61 -4.50
CA VAL A 119 10.86 12.04 -4.47
C VAL A 119 12.16 12.28 -3.71
N PHE A 120 12.36 11.62 -2.58
CA PHE A 120 13.60 11.70 -1.81
C PHE A 120 14.79 11.11 -2.58
N GLU A 121 14.65 9.94 -3.19
CA GLU A 121 15.68 9.29 -4.01
C GLU A 121 16.10 10.18 -5.21
N ARG A 122 15.12 10.74 -5.92
CA ARG A 122 15.35 11.69 -7.03
C ARG A 122 16.04 12.97 -6.60
N SER A 123 15.78 13.41 -5.37
CA SER A 123 16.40 14.61 -4.80
C SER A 123 17.82 14.34 -4.29
N GLY A 124 18.28 13.08 -4.25
CA GLY A 124 19.58 12.71 -3.70
C GLY A 124 19.69 12.90 -2.18
N TYR A 125 18.58 13.24 -1.51
CA TYR A 125 18.52 13.44 -0.08
C TYR A 125 17.65 12.35 0.54
N THR A 126 18.18 11.60 1.49
CA THR A 126 17.31 10.82 2.40
C THR A 126 16.72 11.75 3.45
N PHE A 127 15.56 11.41 4.03
CA PHE A 127 14.97 12.15 5.16
C PHE A 127 16.00 12.43 6.27
N LEU A 128 16.90 11.46 6.49
CA LEU A 128 18.02 11.57 7.43
C LEU A 128 19.05 12.65 7.04
N SER A 129 19.36 12.77 5.74
CA SER A 129 20.27 13.79 5.23
C SER A 129 19.69 15.20 5.37
N LEU A 130 18.39 15.37 5.08
CA LEU A 130 17.70 16.64 5.32
C LEU A 130 17.72 17.02 6.80
N ALA A 131 17.38 16.08 7.69
CA ALA A 131 17.42 16.30 9.14
C ALA A 131 18.83 16.65 9.63
N SER A 132 19.86 15.97 9.12
CA SER A 132 21.26 16.25 9.45
C SER A 132 21.68 17.66 9.02
N ASN A 133 21.32 18.09 7.80
CA ASN A 133 21.63 19.44 7.32
C ASN A 133 20.93 20.53 8.14
N VAL A 134 19.65 20.34 8.50
CA VAL A 134 18.92 21.28 9.36
C VAL A 134 19.55 21.36 10.75
N LEU A 135 19.93 20.22 11.33
CA LEU A 135 20.58 20.17 12.64
C LEU A 135 21.93 20.88 12.63
N LEU A 136 22.75 20.62 11.61
CA LEU A 136 24.05 21.28 11.43
C LEU A 136 23.87 22.80 11.27
N LEU A 137 22.89 23.24 10.48
CA LEU A 137 22.60 24.65 10.27
C LEU A 137 22.15 25.33 11.57
N LEU A 138 21.30 24.66 12.37
CA LEU A 138 20.93 25.11 13.72
C LEU A 138 22.14 25.26 14.64
N ILE A 139 23.01 24.25 14.68
CA ILE A 139 24.23 24.28 15.50
C ILE A 139 25.13 25.45 15.09
N VAL A 140 25.33 25.65 13.78
CA VAL A 140 26.14 26.76 13.24
C VAL A 140 25.54 28.11 13.61
N ILE A 141 24.22 28.28 13.48
CA ILE A 141 23.52 29.51 13.89
C ILE A 141 23.69 29.77 15.39
N LEU A 142 23.47 28.75 16.23
CA LEU A 142 23.65 28.88 17.68
C LEU A 142 25.09 29.23 18.05
N PHE A 143 26.07 28.65 17.36
CA PHE A 143 27.48 28.94 17.59
C PHE A 143 27.86 30.37 17.17
N LEU A 144 27.38 30.82 16.01
CA LEU A 144 27.53 32.20 15.55
C LEU A 144 26.88 33.17 16.55
N TRP A 145 25.66 32.86 16.99
CA TRP A 145 24.94 33.68 17.95
C TRP A 145 25.66 33.76 19.30
N ALA A 146 26.15 32.62 19.83
CA ALA A 146 26.91 32.58 21.08
C ALA A 146 28.21 33.41 20.98
N LYS A 147 28.93 33.33 19.84
CA LYS A 147 30.14 34.11 19.60
C LYS A 147 29.84 35.61 19.48
N SER A 148 28.75 35.98 18.79
CA SER A 148 28.29 37.37 18.69
C SER A 148 27.84 37.92 20.05
N ALA A 149 27.12 37.13 20.86
CA ALA A 149 26.70 37.51 22.20
C ALA A 149 27.91 37.75 23.13
N ALA A 150 28.96 36.93 23.02
CA ALA A 150 30.20 37.12 23.78
C ALA A 150 30.97 38.40 23.40
N ILE A 151 30.87 38.84 22.15
CA ILE A 151 31.51 40.07 21.65
C ILE A 151 30.68 41.32 21.99
N LEU A 152 29.36 41.23 21.93
CA LEU A 152 28.46 42.37 22.20
C LEU A 152 28.26 42.63 23.69
N ASN A 153 28.52 41.64 24.56
CA ASN A 153 28.47 41.77 26.02
C ASN A 153 29.82 42.21 26.64
N ARG A 154 30.72 42.77 25.83
CA ARG A 154 31.96 43.42 26.24
C ARG A 154 31.99 44.83 25.69
#